data_AF-A0A941CPF7-F1
#
_entry.id   AF-A0A941CPF7-F1
#
_cell.length_a   1.000
_cell.length_b   1.000
_cell.length_c   1.000
_cell.angle_alpha   90.00
_cell.angle_beta   90.00
_cell.angle_gamma   90.00
#
_symmetry.space_group_name_H-M   'P 1'
#
loop_
_entity.id
_entity.type
_entity.pdbx_description
1 polymer ?
#
loop_
_entity_poly.entity_id
_entity_poly.type
_entity_poly.pdbx_seq_one_letter_code
_entity_poly.pdbx_strand_id
1 'polypeptide(L)'
;MLMMVTGLPGTGKSTLCQRILNALGWKAGGFCTMPVIHEGKRIGFDLFPLEEGKRTPAGFPMARFKENGELKIDPDAFTVMGVKAIERSLKDKSECILMDEIGRFEKDIPAFLDGVWNAIVQKEIPVLVVLKKENLPFTGKVWSLEEGLHVDLDRMGREEAFQMALDYFKKEEKKR
;
A
#
# COMPACT_ATOMS: atom_id res chain seq x y z
N MET A 1 13.39 -6.56 3.50
CA MET A 1 12.24 -7.50 3.49
C MET A 1 11.14 -6.91 2.64
N LEU A 2 10.46 -7.70 1.81
CA LEU A 2 9.38 -7.23 0.93
C LEU A 2 8.22 -8.22 0.99
N MET A 3 7.01 -7.72 1.19
CA MET A 3 5.77 -8.47 1.02
C MET A 3 4.88 -7.76 0.02
N MET A 4 4.41 -8.51 -0.97
CA MET A 4 3.47 -8.07 -1.98
C MET A 4 2.15 -8.82 -1.78
N VAL A 5 1.05 -8.06 -1.71
CA VAL A 5 -0.29 -8.63 -1.50
C VAL A 5 -1.19 -8.23 -2.64
N THR A 6 -1.86 -9.19 -3.26
CA THR A 6 -2.90 -8.95 -4.27
C THR A 6 -4.15 -9.77 -3.98
N GLY A 7 -5.19 -9.54 -4.79
CA GLY A 7 -6.50 -10.16 -4.68
C GLY A 7 -7.61 -9.20 -5.09
N LEU A 8 -8.80 -9.75 -5.34
CA LEU A 8 -9.98 -8.98 -5.73
C LEU A 8 -10.38 -7.92 -4.68
N PRO A 9 -11.16 -6.89 -5.06
CA PRO A 9 -11.72 -5.96 -4.09
C PRO A 9 -12.51 -6.69 -2.99
N GLY A 10 -12.30 -6.30 -1.72
CA GLY A 10 -13.03 -6.88 -0.57
C GLY A 10 -12.48 -8.20 -0.03
N THR A 11 -11.37 -8.72 -0.56
CA THR A 11 -10.77 -9.98 -0.07
C THR A 11 -10.10 -9.87 1.30
N GLY A 12 -9.86 -8.64 1.78
CA GLY A 12 -9.30 -8.36 3.10
C GLY A 12 -7.80 -8.01 3.10
N LYS A 13 -7.24 -7.54 1.99
CA LYS A 13 -5.81 -7.17 1.87
C LYS A 13 -5.35 -6.17 2.94
N SER A 14 -6.05 -5.04 3.07
CA SER A 14 -5.78 -4.04 4.11
C SER A 14 -5.89 -4.62 5.51
N THR A 15 -6.88 -5.48 5.75
CA THR A 15 -7.08 -6.18 7.03
C THR A 15 -5.92 -7.12 7.33
N LEU A 16 -5.40 -7.85 6.33
CA LEU A 16 -4.24 -8.70 6.48
C LEU A 16 -3.01 -7.88 6.87
N CYS A 17 -2.72 -6.79 6.16
CA CYS A 17 -1.60 -5.91 6.48
C CYS A 17 -1.70 -5.38 7.92
N GLN A 18 -2.86 -4.86 8.33
CA GLN A 18 -3.04 -4.37 9.70
C GLN A 18 -2.84 -5.45 10.76
N ARG A 19 -3.34 -6.67 10.51
CA ARG A 19 -3.14 -7.80 11.43
C ARG A 19 -1.66 -8.15 11.58
N ILE A 20 -0.91 -8.18 10.47
CA ILE A 20 0.54 -8.44 10.48
C ILE A 20 1.26 -7.38 11.30
N LEU A 21 1.02 -6.09 11.01
CA LEU A 21 1.63 -4.98 11.73
C LEU A 21 1.36 -5.05 13.24
N ASN A 22 0.11 -5.28 13.63
CA ASN A 22 -0.27 -5.42 15.03
C ASN A 22 0.42 -6.60 15.72
N ALA A 23 0.55 -7.74 15.05
CA ALA A 23 1.17 -8.94 15.61
C ALA A 23 2.69 -8.84 15.71
N LEU A 24 3.33 -8.05 14.84
CA LEU A 24 4.76 -7.72 14.92
C LEU A 24 5.04 -6.54 15.86
N GLY A 25 4.02 -5.77 16.24
CA GLY A 25 4.18 -4.54 17.01
C GLY A 25 4.73 -3.37 16.19
N TRP A 26 4.79 -3.50 14.86
CA TRP A 26 5.38 -2.49 13.98
C TRP A 26 4.47 -1.29 13.74
N LYS A 27 5.03 -0.10 13.93
CA LYS A 27 4.49 1.20 13.54
C LYS A 27 4.89 1.51 12.11
N ALA A 28 3.97 1.24 11.19
CA ALA A 28 4.16 1.55 9.77
C ALA A 28 4.12 3.05 9.50
N GLY A 29 5.05 3.51 8.66
CA GLY A 29 4.87 4.72 7.86
C GLY A 29 4.22 4.38 6.50
N GLY A 30 4.24 5.34 5.58
CA GLY A 30 3.72 5.20 4.23
C GLY A 30 2.31 5.76 4.14
N PHE A 31 1.43 5.12 3.38
CA PHE A 31 0.07 5.63 3.18
C PHE A 31 -0.93 4.51 2.97
N CYS A 32 -2.21 4.86 3.15
CA CYS A 32 -3.32 4.05 2.70
C CYS A 32 -4.36 4.87 1.94
N THR A 33 -5.20 4.19 1.16
CA THR A 33 -6.23 4.79 0.31
C THR A 33 -7.60 4.37 0.80
N MET A 34 -8.51 5.32 1.02
CA MET A 34 -9.85 5.05 1.52
C MET A 34 -10.92 5.61 0.58
N PRO A 35 -12.05 4.90 0.37
CA PRO A 35 -13.19 5.47 -0.33
C PRO A 35 -13.82 6.60 0.50
N VAL A 36 -14.17 7.69 -0.16
CA VAL A 36 -14.96 8.77 0.44
C VAL A 36 -16.43 8.51 0.14
N ILE A 37 -17.25 8.44 1.18
CA ILE A 37 -18.68 8.16 1.08
C ILE A 37 -19.44 9.39 1.61
N HIS A 38 -20.35 9.91 0.80
CA HIS A 38 -21.24 11.00 1.16
C HIS A 38 -22.68 10.58 0.82
N GLU A 39 -23.59 10.69 1.79
CA GLU A 39 -25.00 10.29 1.65
C GLU A 39 -25.17 8.86 1.07
N GLY A 40 -24.35 7.91 1.54
CA GLY A 40 -24.38 6.51 1.09
C GLY A 40 -23.80 6.27 -0.30
N LYS A 41 -23.36 7.31 -1.02
CA LYS A 41 -22.73 7.22 -2.33
C LYS A 41 -21.22 7.40 -2.23
N ARG A 42 -20.46 6.58 -2.95
CA ARG A 42 -19.01 6.79 -3.06
C ARG A 42 -18.74 7.96 -3.99
N ILE A 43 -18.13 9.02 -3.46
CA ILE A 43 -17.84 10.26 -4.20
C ILE A 43 -16.36 10.37 -4.62
N GLY A 44 -15.50 9.46 -4.17
CA GLY A 44 -14.11 9.44 -4.56
C GLY A 44 -13.24 8.58 -3.65
N PHE A 45 -11.95 8.90 -3.66
CA PHE A 45 -10.93 8.26 -2.85
C PHE A 45 -9.96 9.30 -2.30
N ASP A 46 -9.48 9.06 -1.09
CA ASP A 46 -8.50 9.88 -0.40
C ASP A 46 -7.26 9.05 -0.04
N LEU A 47 -6.09 9.68 -0.15
CA LEU A 47 -4.83 9.15 0.32
C LEU A 47 -4.54 9.68 1.73
N PHE A 48 -4.25 8.78 2.66
CA PHE A 48 -3.95 9.06 4.05
C PHE A 48 -2.53 8.62 4.37
N PRO A 49 -1.60 9.54 4.65
CA PRO A 49 -0.33 9.18 5.26
C PRO A 49 -0.52 8.43 6.58
N LEU A 50 0.43 7.56 6.89
CA LEU A 50 0.55 6.84 8.14
C LEU A 50 1.64 7.46 9.01
N GLU A 51 1.30 7.77 10.26
CA GLU A 51 2.20 8.29 11.28
C GLU A 51 2.08 7.40 12.51
N GLU A 52 3.20 6.83 12.95
CA GLU A 52 3.25 5.87 14.07
C GLU A 52 2.26 4.70 13.94
N GLY A 53 2.09 4.17 12.72
CA GLY A 53 1.16 3.06 12.44
C GLY A 53 -0.31 3.47 12.41
N LYS A 54 -0.64 4.76 12.47
CA LYS A 54 -2.01 5.28 12.43
C LYS A 54 -2.21 6.17 11.22
N ARG A 55 -3.43 6.12 10.67
CA ARG A 55 -3.85 7.08 9.63
C ARG A 55 -3.91 8.47 10.21
N THR A 56 -3.39 9.43 9.46
CA THR A 56 -3.56 10.86 9.75
C THR A 56 -5.06 11.24 9.78
N PRO A 57 -5.45 12.29 10.52
CA PRO A 57 -6.86 12.67 10.64
C PRO A 57 -7.50 13.18 9.33
N ALA A 58 -6.68 13.70 8.42
CA ALA A 58 -7.14 14.31 7.17
C ALA A 58 -6.51 13.59 5.97
N GLY A 59 -7.38 13.10 5.09
CA GLY A 59 -7.00 12.51 3.82
C GLY A 59 -6.87 13.56 2.73
N PHE A 60 -6.07 13.25 1.73
CA PHE A 60 -5.84 14.10 0.57
C PHE A 60 -6.68 13.58 -0.60
N PRO A 61 -7.54 14.40 -1.22
CA PRO A 61 -8.31 14.02 -2.38
C PRO A 61 -7.40 13.54 -3.51
N MET A 62 -7.40 12.24 -3.80
CA MET A 62 -6.62 11.67 -4.91
C MET A 62 -7.50 11.41 -6.13
N ALA A 63 -8.80 11.21 -5.92
CA ALA A 63 -9.76 11.00 -6.99
C ALA A 63 -11.18 11.40 -6.56
N ARG A 64 -11.94 12.00 -7.47
CA ARG A 64 -13.35 12.38 -7.25
C ARG A 64 -14.21 12.04 -8.47
N PHE A 65 -15.43 11.58 -8.24
CA PHE A 65 -16.40 11.39 -9.31
C PHE A 65 -16.97 12.74 -9.73
N LYS A 66 -16.98 13.00 -11.03
CA LYS A 66 -17.74 14.08 -11.65
C LYS A 66 -19.22 13.68 -11.74
N GLU A 67 -20.08 14.66 -12.03
CA GLU A 67 -21.53 14.44 -12.19
C GLU A 67 -21.86 13.41 -13.29
N ASN A 68 -21.04 13.33 -14.34
CA ASN A 68 -21.16 12.35 -15.42
C ASN A 68 -20.63 10.94 -15.05
N GLY A 69 -20.21 10.71 -13.80
CA GLY A 69 -19.65 9.44 -13.33
C GLY A 69 -18.18 9.22 -13.69
N GLU A 70 -17.54 10.12 -14.42
CA GLU A 70 -16.11 10.06 -14.72
C GLU A 70 -15.30 10.32 -13.44
N LEU A 71 -14.27 9.52 -13.20
CA LEU A 71 -13.37 9.73 -12.08
C LEU A 71 -12.23 10.67 -12.48
N LYS A 72 -12.20 11.87 -11.89
CA LYS A 72 -11.10 12.82 -12.03
C LYS A 72 -10.01 12.49 -11.02
N ILE A 73 -8.79 12.24 -11.49
CA ILE A 73 -7.60 12.04 -10.66
C ILE A 73 -7.00 13.40 -10.29
N ASP A 74 -6.49 13.52 -9.07
CA ASP A 74 -5.68 14.64 -8.60
C ASP A 74 -4.23 14.16 -8.41
N PRO A 75 -3.32 14.49 -9.34
CA PRO A 75 -1.93 14.04 -9.26
C PRO A 75 -1.18 14.55 -8.03
N ASP A 76 -1.57 15.71 -7.48
CA ASP A 76 -0.84 16.33 -6.37
C ASP A 76 -0.96 15.51 -5.09
N ALA A 77 -2.07 14.81 -4.88
CA ALA A 77 -2.19 13.88 -3.76
C ALA A 77 -1.11 12.78 -3.77
N PHE A 78 -0.66 12.36 -4.95
CA PHE A 78 0.38 11.35 -5.08
C PHE A 78 1.77 11.96 -5.00
N THR A 79 2.04 13.00 -5.77
CA THR A 79 3.38 13.61 -5.86
C THR A 79 3.74 14.40 -4.60
N VAL A 80 2.78 15.11 -4.01
CA VAL A 80 3.01 15.92 -2.81
C VAL A 80 2.92 15.08 -1.56
N MET A 81 1.93 14.18 -1.45
CA MET A 81 1.69 13.46 -0.20
C MET A 81 2.15 12.00 -0.25
N GLY A 82 1.82 11.26 -1.30
CA GLY A 82 2.25 9.87 -1.46
C GLY A 82 3.77 9.70 -1.42
N VAL A 83 4.51 10.47 -2.22
CA VAL A 83 5.99 10.44 -2.22
C VAL A 83 6.56 10.88 -0.87
N LYS A 84 6.09 12.00 -0.31
CA LYS A 84 6.55 12.47 1.00
C LYS A 84 6.28 11.47 2.12
N ALA A 85 5.19 10.72 2.06
CA ALA A 85 4.88 9.70 3.05
C ALA A 85 5.91 8.56 3.00
N ILE A 86 6.34 8.15 1.80
CA ILE A 86 7.43 7.17 1.61
C ILE A 86 8.75 7.75 2.15
N GLU A 87 9.13 8.96 1.72
CA GLU A 87 10.38 9.62 2.13
C GLU A 87 10.48 9.82 3.64
N ARG A 88 9.39 10.27 4.29
CA ARG A 88 9.31 10.41 5.75
C ARG A 88 9.51 9.08 6.46
N SER A 89 8.91 8.00 5.94
CA SER A 89 9.06 6.68 6.54
C SER A 89 10.51 6.23 6.60
N LEU A 90 11.27 6.51 5.55
CA LEU A 90 12.71 6.24 5.47
C LEU A 90 13.49 7.15 6.42
N LYS A 91 13.24 8.46 6.36
CA LYS A 91 13.93 9.46 7.16
C LYS A 91 13.75 9.25 8.66
N ASP A 92 12.51 8.99 9.09
CA ASP A 92 12.15 8.84 10.50
C ASP A 92 12.39 7.40 10.99
N LYS A 93 12.95 6.53 10.13
CA LYS A 93 13.23 5.12 10.41
C LYS A 93 12.03 4.38 10.99
N SER A 94 10.90 4.49 10.29
CA SER A 94 9.71 3.68 10.60
C SER A 94 10.07 2.19 10.58
N GLU A 95 9.34 1.37 11.34
CA GLU A 95 9.59 -0.07 11.42
C GLU A 95 9.29 -0.78 10.08
N CYS A 96 8.40 -0.19 9.28
CA CYS A 96 8.17 -0.57 7.90
C CYS A 96 7.48 0.54 7.10
N ILE A 97 7.43 0.39 5.79
CA ILE A 97 6.59 1.18 4.88
C ILE A 97 5.38 0.34 4.48
N LEU A 98 4.17 0.85 4.67
CA LEU A 98 2.94 0.30 4.09
C LEU A 98 2.47 1.18 2.94
N MET A 99 2.23 0.59 1.77
CA MET A 99 1.62 1.23 0.60
C MET A 99 0.35 0.48 0.23
N ASP A 100 -0.80 0.95 0.74
CA ASP A 100 -2.10 0.27 0.59
C ASP A 100 -3.14 1.21 -0.04
N GLU A 101 -3.31 1.31 -1.35
CA GLU A 101 -3.03 0.31 -2.37
C GLU A 101 -2.52 0.98 -3.64
N ILE A 102 -1.65 0.28 -4.36
CA ILE A 102 -1.14 0.68 -5.67
C ILE A 102 -2.01 0.11 -6.80
N GLY A 103 -2.45 0.94 -7.75
CA GLY A 103 -3.25 0.51 -8.89
C GLY A 103 -3.42 1.55 -10.01
N ARG A 104 -4.61 1.58 -10.61
CA ARG A 104 -4.85 2.39 -11.82
C ARG A 104 -4.86 3.90 -11.65
N PHE A 105 -4.95 4.44 -10.43
CA PHE A 105 -5.16 5.88 -10.25
C PHE A 105 -3.88 6.69 -10.50
N GLU A 106 -2.74 6.09 -10.20
CA GLU A 106 -1.41 6.65 -10.32
C GLU A 106 -0.68 6.22 -11.60
N LYS A 107 -1.34 5.46 -12.48
CA LYS A 107 -0.70 4.83 -13.65
C LYS A 107 0.02 5.83 -14.57
N ASP A 108 -0.43 7.09 -14.58
CA ASP A 108 0.13 8.18 -15.38
C ASP A 108 0.85 9.23 -14.50
N ILE A 109 1.33 8.85 -13.32
CA ILE A 109 2.07 9.73 -12.38
C ILE A 109 3.49 9.17 -12.14
N PRO A 110 4.43 9.39 -13.08
CA PRO A 110 5.75 8.77 -13.02
C PRO A 110 6.52 9.03 -11.73
N ALA A 111 6.52 10.29 -11.25
CA ALA A 111 7.24 10.66 -10.03
C ALA A 111 6.78 9.86 -8.79
N PHE A 112 5.50 9.51 -8.71
CA PHE A 112 4.99 8.67 -7.64
C PHE A 112 5.39 7.20 -7.83
N LEU A 113 5.24 6.67 -9.05
CA LEU A 113 5.62 5.30 -9.36
C LEU A 113 7.13 5.05 -9.16
N ASP A 114 7.97 6.04 -9.46
CA ASP A 114 9.41 6.01 -9.21
C ASP A 114 9.71 5.97 -7.71
N GLY A 115 9.00 6.78 -6.91
CA GLY A 115 9.12 6.74 -5.44
C GLY A 115 8.73 5.37 -4.85
N VAL A 116 7.61 4.80 -5.30
CA VAL A 116 7.16 3.45 -4.92
C VAL A 116 8.20 2.41 -5.33
N TRP A 117 8.69 2.48 -6.58
CA TRP A 117 9.69 1.57 -7.09
C TRP A 117 10.97 1.63 -6.25
N ASN A 118 11.52 2.83 -6.02
CA ASN A 118 12.75 3.02 -5.25
C ASN A 118 12.65 2.44 -3.84
N ALA A 119 11.53 2.67 -3.14
CA ALA A 119 11.29 2.05 -1.84
C ALA A 119 11.31 0.51 -1.92
N ILE A 120 10.70 -0.06 -2.96
CA ILE A 120 10.62 -1.51 -3.18
C ILE A 120 11.97 -2.12 -3.55
N VAL A 121 12.81 -1.49 -4.37
CA VAL A 121 14.13 -2.07 -4.75
C VAL A 121 15.19 -1.84 -3.69
N GLN A 122 15.24 -0.66 -3.07
CA GLN A 122 16.26 -0.35 -2.07
C GLN A 122 16.01 -1.09 -0.74
N LYS A 123 14.74 -1.25 -0.34
CA LYS A 123 14.32 -2.02 0.85
C LYS A 123 15.09 -1.66 2.13
N GLU A 124 15.45 -0.39 2.30
CA GLU A 124 16.22 0.09 3.47
C GLU A 124 15.55 -0.32 4.79
N ILE A 125 14.22 -0.25 4.83
CA ILE A 125 13.35 -0.82 5.86
C ILE A 125 12.36 -1.81 5.22
N PRO A 126 11.70 -2.69 5.99
CA PRO A 126 10.68 -3.59 5.48
C PRO A 126 9.58 -2.86 4.69
N VAL A 127 9.14 -3.45 3.58
CA VAL A 127 8.09 -2.88 2.72
C VAL A 127 6.93 -3.86 2.58
N LEU A 128 5.72 -3.39 2.85
CA LEU A 128 4.46 -4.06 2.58
C LEU A 128 3.74 -3.26 1.51
N VAL A 129 3.46 -3.88 0.37
CA VAL A 129 2.74 -3.24 -0.75
C VAL A 129 1.50 -4.04 -1.11
N VAL A 130 0.37 -3.35 -1.19
CA VAL A 130 -0.88 -3.92 -1.70
C VAL A 130 -1.02 -3.49 -3.17
N LEU A 131 -1.21 -4.47 -4.05
CA LEU A 131 -1.33 -4.27 -5.49
C LEU A 131 -2.76 -4.61 -5.92
N LYS A 132 -3.42 -3.65 -6.59
CA LYS A 132 -4.68 -3.93 -7.27
C LYS A 132 -4.48 -5.03 -8.29
N LYS A 133 -5.41 -5.98 -8.29
CA LYS A 133 -5.48 -7.05 -9.29
C LYS A 133 -6.06 -6.50 -10.59
N GLU A 134 -5.25 -5.67 -11.25
CA GLU A 134 -5.53 -5.01 -12.52
C GLU A 134 -4.36 -5.27 -13.47
N ASN A 135 -4.63 -5.40 -14.77
CA ASN A 135 -3.58 -5.59 -15.78
C ASN A 135 -2.89 -4.25 -16.08
N LEU A 136 -1.96 -3.84 -15.22
CA LEU A 136 -1.19 -2.61 -15.35
C LEU A 136 0.30 -2.94 -15.42
N PRO A 137 1.08 -2.30 -16.31
CA PRO A 137 2.51 -2.56 -16.44
C PRO A 137 3.27 -2.44 -15.11
N PHE A 138 2.94 -1.44 -14.29
CA PHE A 138 3.63 -1.20 -13.02
C PHE A 138 3.34 -2.29 -11.98
N THR A 139 2.06 -2.62 -11.73
CA THR A 139 1.71 -3.66 -10.74
C THR A 139 2.23 -5.02 -11.17
N GLY A 140 2.18 -5.33 -12.47
CA GLY A 140 2.77 -6.55 -13.04
C GLY A 140 4.28 -6.61 -12.83
N LYS A 141 4.99 -5.50 -13.08
CA LYS A 141 6.44 -5.39 -12.86
C LYS A 141 6.82 -5.60 -11.40
N VAL A 142 6.07 -5.01 -10.45
CA VAL A 142 6.31 -5.24 -9.01
C VAL A 142 6.05 -6.70 -8.66
N TRP A 143 4.91 -7.26 -9.09
CA TRP A 143 4.54 -8.64 -8.81
C TRP A 143 5.47 -9.69 -9.45
N SER A 144 6.22 -9.34 -10.49
CA SER A 144 7.20 -10.23 -11.13
C SER A 144 8.56 -10.28 -10.44
N LEU A 145 8.80 -9.47 -9.40
CA LEU A 145 10.04 -9.57 -8.62
C LEU A 145 10.12 -10.95 -7.98
N GLU A 146 11.22 -11.68 -8.19
CA GLU A 146 11.41 -13.00 -7.56
C GLU A 146 11.67 -12.91 -6.05
N GLU A 147 12.17 -11.75 -5.61
CA GLU A 147 12.47 -11.49 -4.20
C GLU A 147 11.25 -11.00 -3.44
N GLY A 148 10.98 -11.63 -2.29
CA GLY A 148 9.94 -11.20 -1.37
C GLY A 148 8.89 -12.28 -1.14
N LEU A 149 7.92 -11.98 -0.29
CA LEU A 149 6.77 -12.83 -0.07
C LEU A 149 5.60 -12.39 -0.96
N HIS A 150 5.06 -13.33 -1.74
CA HIS A 150 3.91 -13.10 -2.61
C HIS A 150 2.67 -13.70 -1.97
N VAL A 151 1.65 -12.87 -1.75
CA VAL A 151 0.37 -13.28 -1.17
C VAL A 151 -0.76 -12.93 -2.14
N ASP A 152 -1.40 -13.94 -2.73
CA ASP A 152 -2.61 -13.76 -3.55
C ASP A 152 -3.82 -14.27 -2.78
N LEU A 153 -4.59 -13.36 -2.18
CA LEU A 153 -5.76 -13.69 -1.36
C LEU A 153 -6.94 -14.28 -2.17
N ASP A 154 -6.83 -14.36 -3.49
CA ASP A 154 -7.79 -15.14 -4.29
C ASP A 154 -7.43 -16.62 -4.35
N ARG A 155 -6.19 -16.98 -4.00
CA ARG A 155 -5.64 -18.34 -4.11
C ARG A 155 -5.29 -18.98 -2.78
N MET A 156 -5.29 -18.21 -1.70
CA MET A 156 -4.92 -18.70 -0.37
C MET A 156 -5.85 -18.15 0.71
N GLY A 157 -5.97 -18.91 1.80
CA GLY A 157 -6.78 -18.52 2.95
C GLY A 157 -6.17 -17.32 3.69
N ARG A 158 -7.02 -16.50 4.33
CA ARG A 158 -6.55 -15.32 5.10
C ARG A 158 -5.66 -15.71 6.28
N GLU A 159 -5.99 -16.79 6.99
CA GLU A 159 -5.18 -17.27 8.12
C GLU A 159 -3.85 -17.87 7.65
N GLU A 160 -3.88 -18.61 6.54
CA GLU A 160 -2.66 -19.13 5.90
C GLU A 160 -1.73 -17.99 5.47
N ALA A 161 -2.27 -16.98 4.78
CA ALA A 161 -1.53 -15.78 4.39
C ALA A 161 -0.93 -15.04 5.59
N PHE A 162 -1.70 -14.92 6.67
CA PHE A 162 -1.26 -14.29 7.90
C PHE A 162 -0.09 -15.04 8.55
N GLN A 163 -0.20 -16.36 8.70
CA GLN A 163 0.85 -17.16 9.29
C GLN A 163 2.13 -17.16 8.43
N MET A 164 1.99 -17.32 7.11
CA MET A 164 3.11 -17.24 6.17
C MET A 164 3.86 -15.91 6.26
N ALA A 165 3.12 -14.80 6.37
CA ALA A 165 3.72 -13.48 6.52
C ALA A 165 4.46 -13.33 7.86
N LEU A 166 3.88 -13.78 8.97
CA LEU A 166 4.55 -13.74 10.27
C LEU A 166 5.85 -14.55 10.27
N ASP A 167 5.83 -15.75 9.70
CA ASP A 167 7.01 -16.60 9.64
C ASP A 167 8.09 -15.99 8.76
N TYR A 168 7.71 -15.38 7.62
CA TYR A 168 8.63 -14.65 6.76
C TYR A 168 9.34 -13.52 7.51
N PHE A 169 8.58 -12.61 8.15
CA PHE A 169 9.18 -11.46 8.84
C PHE A 169 10.02 -11.86 10.06
N LYS A 170 9.54 -12.79 10.89
CA LYS A 170 10.29 -13.27 12.08
C LYS A 170 11.57 -14.02 11.72
N LYS A 171 11.57 -14.78 10.62
CA LYS A 171 12.76 -15.50 10.16
C LYS A 171 13.84 -14.54 9.68
N GLU A 172 13.45 -13.49 8.96
CA GLU A 172 14.38 -12.50 8.43
C GLU A 172 14.91 -11.54 9.53
N GLU A 173 14.13 -11.24 10.58
CA GLU A 173 14.63 -10.50 11.75
C GLU A 173 15.75 -11.25 12.47
N LYS A 174 15.67 -12.59 12.59
CA LYS A 174 16.71 -13.41 13.24
C LYS A 174 18.03 -13.49 12.46
N LYS A 175 18.04 -13.09 11.18
CA LYS A 175 19.23 -13.07 10.34
C LYS A 175 20.00 -11.74 10.39
N ARG A 176 19.38 -10.71 10.97
CA ARG A 176 19.99 -9.39 11.20
C ARG A 176 20.71 -9.37 12.54
#